data_AF-A0A8K0H8Y5-F1
#
_entry.id   AF-A0A8K0H8Y5-F1
#
_cell.length_a   1.000
_cell.length_b   1.000
_cell.length_c   1.000
_cell.angle_alpha   90.00
_cell.angle_beta   90.00
_cell.angle_gamma   90.00
#
_symmetry.space_group_name_H-M   'P 1'
#
loop_
_entity.id
_entity.type
_entity.pdbx_description
1 polymer ?
#
loop_
_entity_poly.entity_id
_entity_poly.type
_entity_poly.pdbx_seq_one_letter_code
_entity_poly.pdbx_strand_id
1 'polypeptide(L)'
;MEEIFLNEELLDGEDPHVFAHLKSIEIHGMDNLIHAWKDNSNLPGPIFPNLEILKVKKCGRLKNIVPSATSFCNLVQLEVLECNGLKHLITCSVAKSVDQLQSIIVEKCQRMVEIVASNDDNENIDDADANEIIFSQLKDLKLCNLPNLEGFCFRNYNVRFPFLTTYEQVGRAI
;
A
#
# COMPACT_ATOMS: atom_id res chain seq x y z
N MET A 1 -7.74 7.70 19.03
CA MET A 1 -6.54 6.89 18.74
C MET A 1 -6.08 7.28 17.35
N GLU A 2 -4.85 7.78 17.23
CA GLU A 2 -4.31 8.31 15.97
C GLU A 2 -3.44 7.29 15.22
N GLU A 3 -3.03 6.22 15.90
CA GLU A 3 -2.26 5.11 15.34
C GLU A 3 -2.77 3.79 15.92
N ILE A 4 -2.71 2.70 15.14
CA ILE A 4 -2.90 1.36 15.71
C ILE A 4 -1.58 1.00 16.37
N PHE A 5 -1.55 1.09 17.70
CA PHE A 5 -0.40 0.65 18.48
C PHE A 5 -0.24 -0.86 18.32
N LEU A 6 0.84 -1.26 17.65
CA LEU A 6 1.50 -2.53 17.96
C LEU A 6 2.26 -2.25 19.25
N ASN A 7 1.86 -2.88 20.36
CA ASN A 7 2.43 -2.60 21.69
C ASN A 7 3.97 -2.58 21.62
N GLU A 8 4.60 -1.54 22.18
CA GLU A 8 6.06 -1.48 22.29
C GLU A 8 6.62 -2.66 23.11
N GLU A 9 5.84 -3.17 24.07
CA GLU A 9 6.15 -4.39 24.83
C GLU A 9 6.16 -5.68 23.99
N LEU A 10 5.58 -5.69 22.78
CA LEU A 10 5.67 -6.84 21.85
C LEU A 10 6.87 -6.74 20.89
N LEU A 11 7.53 -5.58 20.82
CA LEU A 11 8.61 -5.30 19.87
C LEU A 11 9.98 -5.21 20.56
N ASP A 12 10.02 -4.96 21.86
CA ASP A 12 11.23 -5.08 22.67
C ASP A 12 11.49 -6.55 23.04
N GLY A 13 12.15 -7.27 22.14
CA GLY A 13 12.78 -8.56 22.43
C GLY A 13 11.96 -9.81 22.15
N GLU A 14 10.75 -9.72 21.58
CA GLU A 14 10.01 -10.89 21.10
C GLU A 14 10.06 -11.06 19.57
N ASP A 15 9.91 -12.33 19.21
CA ASP A 15 10.09 -12.96 17.92
C ASP A 15 9.37 -12.20 16.78
N PRO A 16 9.99 -11.90 15.62
CA PRO A 16 9.32 -11.33 14.43
C PRO A 16 8.06 -12.09 13.95
N HIS A 17 7.74 -13.23 14.55
CA HIS A 17 6.56 -14.05 14.31
C HIS A 17 5.30 -13.65 15.11
N VAL A 18 5.28 -12.58 15.93
CA VAL A 18 4.11 -12.18 16.76
C VAL A 18 2.80 -12.14 15.96
N PHE A 19 2.81 -11.64 14.72
CA PHE A 19 1.62 -11.58 13.87
C PHE A 19 1.62 -12.61 12.73
N ALA A 20 2.43 -13.66 12.83
CA ALA A 20 2.47 -14.72 11.83
C ALA A 20 1.14 -15.48 11.71
N HIS A 21 0.25 -15.37 12.69
CA HIS A 21 -1.09 -15.95 12.62
C HIS A 21 -2.09 -15.10 11.80
N LEU A 22 -1.80 -13.82 11.57
CA LEU A 22 -2.71 -12.91 10.88
C LEU A 22 -2.59 -13.07 9.37
N LYS A 23 -3.68 -13.51 8.76
CA LYS A 23 -3.83 -13.59 7.29
C LYS A 23 -4.65 -12.46 6.69
N SER A 24 -5.54 -11.87 7.47
CA SER A 24 -6.42 -10.80 7.03
C SER A 24 -6.55 -9.72 8.11
N ILE A 25 -6.44 -8.47 7.69
CA ILE A 25 -6.64 -7.28 8.51
C ILE A 25 -7.68 -6.41 7.82
N GLU A 26 -8.71 -6.02 8.57
CA GLU A 26 -9.73 -5.07 8.11
C GLU A 26 -9.85 -3.91 9.10
N ILE A 27 -9.63 -2.69 8.62
CA ILE A 27 -9.74 -1.45 9.40
C ILE A 27 -10.95 -0.68 8.87
N HIS A 28 -11.91 -0.35 9.73
CA HIS A 28 -13.14 0.33 9.32
C HIS A 28 -13.53 1.48 10.25
N GLY A 29 -13.80 2.65 9.69
CA GLY A 29 -14.38 3.79 10.41
C GLY A 29 -13.44 4.44 11.43
N MET A 30 -12.13 4.27 11.27
CA MET A 30 -11.14 4.87 12.17
C MET A 30 -10.81 6.30 11.72
N ASP A 31 -11.76 7.22 11.86
CA ASP A 31 -11.62 8.59 11.32
C ASP A 31 -10.53 9.43 11.99
N ASN A 32 -10.09 9.06 13.20
CA ASN A 32 -8.98 9.72 13.88
C ASN A 32 -7.62 9.11 13.53
N LEU A 33 -7.58 7.98 12.82
CA LEU A 33 -6.35 7.28 12.47
C LEU A 33 -5.60 8.06 11.38
N ILE A 34 -4.37 8.43 11.68
CA ILE A 34 -3.46 9.15 10.77
C ILE A 34 -2.45 8.17 10.17
N HIS A 35 -1.93 7.23 10.99
CA HIS A 35 -1.00 6.19 10.58
C HIS A 35 -1.57 4.83 10.96
N ALA A 36 -1.74 3.91 10.00
CA ALA A 36 -2.26 2.59 10.32
C ALA A 36 -1.28 1.75 11.15
N TRP A 37 0.01 2.07 11.05
CA TRP A 37 1.09 1.32 11.67
C TRP A 37 2.20 2.30 12.08
N LYS A 38 2.93 1.97 13.15
CA LYS A 38 4.16 2.69 13.50
C LYS A 38 5.21 2.45 12.41
N ASP A 39 6.16 3.38 12.23
CA ASP A 39 7.31 3.14 11.35
C ASP A 39 8.20 2.08 11.96
N ASN A 40 8.40 1.01 11.21
CA ASN A 40 9.10 -0.19 11.64
C ASN A 40 10.21 -0.57 10.66
N SER A 41 10.71 0.41 9.90
CA SER A 41 11.88 0.25 9.00
C SER A 41 13.12 -0.32 9.70
N ASN A 42 13.24 -0.14 11.03
CA ASN A 42 14.36 -0.63 11.83
C ASN A 42 14.23 -2.09 12.31
N LEU A 43 13.09 -2.75 12.07
CA LEU A 43 12.88 -4.13 12.52
C LEU A 43 13.58 -5.14 11.60
N PRO A 44 14.13 -6.24 12.15
CA PRO A 44 14.91 -7.22 11.40
C PRO A 44 14.09 -8.11 10.46
N GLY A 45 12.76 -7.96 10.42
CA GLY A 45 11.90 -8.82 9.61
C GLY A 45 10.48 -8.28 9.41
N PRO A 46 9.68 -8.95 8.57
CA PRO A 46 8.29 -8.59 8.35
C PRO A 46 7.47 -8.75 9.62
N ILE A 47 6.67 -7.74 9.93
CA ILE A 47 5.78 -7.73 11.11
C ILE A 47 4.61 -8.67 10.90
N PHE A 48 4.09 -8.69 9.67
CA PHE A 48 2.97 -9.53 9.28
C PHE A 48 3.42 -10.51 8.20
N PRO A 49 4.25 -11.50 8.55
CA PRO A 49 4.88 -12.37 7.56
C PRO A 49 3.87 -13.19 6.74
N ASN A 50 2.64 -13.41 7.23
CA ASN A 50 1.63 -14.22 6.55
C ASN A 50 0.37 -13.43 6.17
N LEU A 51 0.41 -12.10 6.19
CA LEU A 51 -0.75 -11.29 5.84
C LEU A 51 -0.98 -11.32 4.33
N GLU A 52 -2.14 -11.84 3.95
CA GLU A 52 -2.57 -11.99 2.56
C GLU A 52 -3.59 -10.89 2.17
N ILE A 53 -4.39 -10.40 3.12
CA ILE A 53 -5.49 -9.47 2.83
C ILE A 53 -5.40 -8.24 3.75
N LEU A 54 -5.37 -7.05 3.16
CA LEU A 54 -5.49 -5.78 3.86
C LEU A 54 -6.66 -4.99 3.29
N LYS A 55 -7.66 -4.69 4.12
CA LYS A 55 -8.78 -3.83 3.76
C LYS A 55 -8.86 -2.62 4.67
N VAL A 56 -8.97 -1.43 4.09
CA VAL A 56 -9.09 -0.18 4.85
C VAL A 56 -10.25 0.63 4.32
N LYS A 57 -11.22 0.90 5.19
CA LYS A 57 -12.52 1.49 4.80
C LYS A 57 -12.84 2.67 5.69
N LYS A 58 -13.28 3.78 5.09
CA LYS A 58 -13.79 4.96 5.80
C LYS A 58 -12.82 5.46 6.88
N CYS A 59 -11.54 5.61 6.52
CA CYS A 59 -10.52 6.15 7.41
C CYS A 59 -10.09 7.52 6.86
N GLY A 60 -10.87 8.55 7.17
CA GLY A 60 -10.79 9.85 6.50
C GLY A 60 -9.50 10.65 6.73
N ARG A 61 -8.78 10.39 7.82
CA ARG A 61 -7.51 11.08 8.16
C ARG A 61 -6.26 10.26 7.85
N LEU A 62 -6.42 9.03 7.39
CA LEU A 62 -5.31 8.09 7.18
C LEU A 62 -4.42 8.57 6.04
N LYS A 63 -3.11 8.68 6.30
CA LYS A 63 -2.12 9.17 5.32
C LYS A 63 -1.27 8.06 4.73
N ASN A 64 -1.12 6.94 5.42
CA ASN A 64 -0.32 5.80 4.99
C ASN A 64 -0.98 4.50 5.46
N ILE A 65 -1.05 3.52 4.57
CA ILE A 65 -1.57 2.16 4.81
C ILE A 65 -0.49 1.09 4.89
N VAL A 66 0.71 1.33 4.33
CA VAL A 66 1.85 0.42 4.38
C VAL A 66 3.09 1.19 4.83
N PRO A 67 3.64 0.91 6.02
CA PRO A 67 4.63 1.78 6.64
C PRO A 67 6.03 1.55 6.06
N SER A 68 6.32 0.32 5.60
CA SER A 68 7.61 -0.05 5.03
C SER A 68 7.47 -1.20 4.02
N ALA A 69 8.45 -1.31 3.13
CA ALA A 69 8.55 -2.42 2.17
C ALA A 69 8.65 -3.80 2.83
N THR A 70 9.14 -3.87 4.07
CA THR A 70 9.30 -5.13 4.80
C THR A 70 8.02 -5.60 5.47
N SER A 71 6.96 -4.80 5.56
CA SER A 71 5.83 -5.11 6.44
C SER A 71 4.88 -6.20 5.91
N PHE A 72 4.70 -6.32 4.58
CA PHE A 72 3.63 -7.11 3.96
C PHE A 72 4.09 -7.91 2.72
N CYS A 73 5.18 -8.66 2.84
CA CYS A 73 5.77 -9.40 1.71
C CYS A 73 4.85 -10.45 1.06
N ASN A 74 3.86 -10.97 1.79
CA ASN A 74 2.92 -11.99 1.31
C ASN A 74 1.52 -11.43 0.99
N LEU A 75 1.39 -10.11 0.84
CA LEU A 75 0.11 -9.49 0.54
C LEU A 75 -0.42 -9.91 -0.84
N VAL A 76 -1.64 -10.42 -0.88
CA VAL A 76 -2.35 -10.89 -2.07
C VAL A 76 -3.42 -9.91 -2.50
N GLN A 77 -4.11 -9.28 -1.55
CA GLN A 77 -5.20 -8.33 -1.83
C GLN A 77 -5.06 -7.07 -0.98
N LEU A 78 -5.15 -5.93 -1.65
CA LEU A 78 -5.22 -4.60 -1.04
C LEU A 78 -6.51 -3.90 -1.48
N GLU A 79 -7.39 -3.62 -0.52
CA GLU A 79 -8.65 -2.91 -0.75
C GLU A 79 -8.73 -1.64 0.08
N VAL A 80 -8.98 -0.50 -0.58
CA VAL A 80 -9.13 0.80 0.07
C VAL A 80 -10.40 1.49 -0.40
N LEU A 81 -11.27 1.84 0.53
CA LEU A 81 -12.58 2.45 0.25
C LEU A 81 -12.77 3.71 1.10
N GLU A 82 -13.15 4.82 0.47
CA GLU A 82 -13.54 6.07 1.14
C GLU A 82 -12.46 6.60 2.14
N CYS A 83 -11.18 6.40 1.83
CA CYS A 83 -10.05 6.85 2.65
C CYS A 83 -9.49 8.17 2.12
N ASN A 84 -10.20 9.26 2.41
CA ASN A 84 -9.92 10.57 1.82
C ASN A 84 -8.65 11.26 2.33
N GLY A 85 -7.95 10.71 3.30
CA GLY A 85 -6.66 11.24 3.78
C GLY A 85 -5.49 10.87 2.88
N LEU A 86 -5.63 9.77 2.11
CA LEU A 86 -4.57 9.20 1.29
C LEU A 86 -4.35 10.03 0.04
N LYS A 87 -3.08 10.38 -0.21
CA LYS A 87 -2.62 11.00 -1.47
C LYS A 87 -2.07 9.96 -2.44
N HIS A 88 -1.48 8.89 -1.91
CA HIS A 88 -1.03 7.72 -2.65
C HIS A 88 -1.45 6.46 -1.92
N LEU A 89 -1.50 5.33 -2.63
CA LEU A 89 -1.81 4.04 -2.03
C LEU A 89 -0.55 3.47 -1.34
N ILE A 90 0.54 3.33 -2.09
CA ILE A 90 1.81 2.77 -1.62
C ILE A 90 2.98 3.55 -2.20
N THR A 91 4.19 3.28 -1.73
CA THR A 91 5.43 3.85 -2.29
C THR A 91 6.11 2.87 -3.25
N CYS A 92 7.08 3.34 -4.05
CA CYS A 92 7.85 2.51 -4.98
C CYS A 92 8.57 1.36 -4.27
N SER A 93 9.16 1.60 -3.09
CA SER A 93 9.80 0.51 -2.34
C SER A 93 8.82 -0.58 -1.93
N VAL A 94 7.60 -0.20 -1.53
CA VAL A 94 6.53 -1.15 -1.21
C VAL A 94 6.07 -1.87 -2.46
N ALA A 95 5.87 -1.16 -3.57
CA ALA A 95 5.45 -1.77 -4.83
C ALA A 95 6.46 -2.83 -5.31
N LYS A 96 7.76 -2.61 -5.07
CA LYS A 96 8.85 -3.55 -5.39
C LYS A 96 8.96 -4.75 -4.42
N SER A 97 8.25 -4.75 -3.29
CA SER A 97 8.34 -5.82 -2.29
C SER A 97 7.07 -6.68 -2.17
N VAL A 98 5.99 -6.33 -2.86
CA VAL A 98 4.69 -7.01 -2.81
C VAL A 98 4.48 -7.93 -4.02
N ASP A 99 5.41 -8.85 -4.26
CA ASP A 99 5.41 -9.72 -5.45
C ASP A 99 4.19 -10.65 -5.55
N GLN A 100 3.54 -10.96 -4.42
CA GLN A 100 2.36 -11.84 -4.36
C GLN A 100 1.04 -11.10 -4.62
N LEU A 101 1.07 -9.78 -4.84
CA LEU A 101 -0.13 -8.96 -4.94
C LEU A 101 -0.90 -9.29 -6.22
N GLN A 102 -2.10 -9.83 -6.05
CA GLN A 102 -2.98 -10.26 -7.13
C GLN A 102 -4.15 -9.30 -7.37
N SER A 103 -4.57 -8.55 -6.34
CA SER A 103 -5.71 -7.65 -6.44
C SER A 103 -5.47 -6.31 -5.74
N ILE A 104 -5.71 -5.22 -6.48
CA ILE A 104 -5.75 -3.85 -5.97
C ILE A 104 -7.14 -3.28 -6.26
N ILE A 105 -7.83 -2.86 -5.21
CA ILE A 105 -9.15 -2.23 -5.30
C ILE A 105 -9.09 -0.90 -4.56
N VAL A 106 -9.28 0.21 -5.27
CA VAL A 106 -9.31 1.55 -4.69
C VAL A 106 -10.58 2.27 -5.13
N GLU A 107 -11.41 2.63 -4.17
CA GLU A 107 -12.72 3.21 -4.43
C GLU A 107 -12.99 4.47 -3.60
N LYS A 108 -13.52 5.51 -4.25
CA LYS A 108 -14.03 6.74 -3.62
C LYS A 108 -13.01 7.51 -2.77
N CYS A 109 -11.71 7.36 -3.02
CA CYS A 109 -10.67 8.10 -2.30
C CYS A 109 -10.43 9.46 -2.95
N GLN A 110 -11.02 10.52 -2.39
CA GLN A 110 -11.15 11.81 -3.05
C GLN A 110 -9.83 12.58 -3.21
N ARG A 111 -8.82 12.36 -2.35
CA ARG A 111 -7.54 13.11 -2.36
C ARG A 111 -6.37 12.34 -2.98
N MET A 112 -6.63 11.14 -3.49
CA MET A 112 -5.60 10.31 -4.09
C MET A 112 -5.20 10.89 -5.45
N VAL A 113 -3.91 11.17 -5.62
CA VAL A 113 -3.32 11.75 -6.84
C VAL A 113 -2.53 10.73 -7.66
N GLU A 114 -1.94 9.73 -6.99
CA GLU A 114 -1.28 8.59 -7.62
C GLU A 114 -1.56 7.29 -6.88
N ILE A 115 -1.30 6.14 -7.51
CA ILE A 115 -1.37 4.84 -6.82
C ILE A 115 -0.03 4.55 -6.15
N VAL A 116 1.08 4.73 -6.86
CA VAL A 116 2.44 4.45 -6.39
C VAL A 116 3.25 5.74 -6.36
N ALA A 117 3.62 6.19 -5.16
CA ALA A 117 4.46 7.37 -4.96
C ALA A 117 5.96 7.04 -4.95
N SER A 118 6.78 7.98 -5.43
CA SER A 118 8.24 7.89 -5.29
C SER A 118 8.68 8.02 -3.83
N ASN A 119 9.79 7.36 -3.50
CA ASN A 119 10.35 7.35 -2.15
C ASN A 119 11.12 8.63 -1.79
N ASP A 120 11.62 9.40 -2.77
CA ASP A 120 12.41 10.62 -2.53
C ASP A 120 12.51 11.52 -3.79
N ASP A 121 12.71 12.82 -3.58
CA ASP A 121 13.00 13.79 -4.66
C ASP A 121 14.43 13.68 -5.22
N ASN A 122 15.30 12.89 -4.58
CA ASN A 122 16.76 12.82 -4.77
C ASN A 122 17.28 11.47 -5.29
N GLU A 123 16.43 10.58 -5.80
CA GLU A 123 16.95 9.45 -6.58
C GLU A 123 17.51 10.01 -7.90
N ASN A 124 18.84 10.15 -7.99
CA ASN A 124 19.56 10.34 -9.25
C ASN A 124 19.40 9.05 -10.06
N ILE A 125 18.27 8.93 -10.78
CA ILE A 125 17.97 7.71 -11.52
C ILE A 125 18.57 7.80 -12.92
N ASP A 126 19.89 7.68 -12.98
CA ASP A 126 20.64 7.45 -14.23
C ASP A 126 20.71 5.95 -14.57
N ASP A 127 20.13 5.08 -13.74
CA ASP A 127 20.02 3.64 -13.97
C ASP A 127 18.60 3.28 -14.45
N ALA A 128 18.48 2.95 -15.73
CA ALA A 128 17.21 2.61 -16.36
C ALA A 128 16.56 1.35 -15.75
N ASP A 129 17.35 0.43 -15.18
CA ASP A 129 16.85 -0.80 -14.56
C ASP A 129 16.31 -0.52 -13.14
N ALA A 130 16.78 0.52 -12.46
CA ALA A 130 16.26 0.95 -11.16
C ALA A 130 14.85 1.58 -11.25
N ASN A 131 14.41 1.94 -12.46
CA ASN A 131 13.13 2.58 -12.75
C ASN A 131 11.98 1.61 -13.09
N GLU A 132 12.17 0.29 -13.02
CA GLU A 132 11.07 -0.64 -13.30
C GLU A 132 10.28 -1.02 -12.04
N ILE A 133 8.96 -1.02 -12.15
CA ILE A 133 8.04 -1.58 -11.15
C ILE A 133 7.20 -2.64 -11.85
N ILE A 134 7.41 -3.90 -11.49
CA ILE A 134 6.70 -5.02 -12.10
C ILE A 134 5.78 -5.65 -11.06
N PHE A 135 4.47 -5.50 -11.27
CA PHE A 135 3.48 -6.24 -10.52
C PHE A 135 3.32 -7.63 -11.14
N SER A 136 4.20 -8.55 -10.75
CA SER A 136 4.39 -9.85 -11.39
C SER A 136 3.25 -10.85 -11.20
N GLN A 137 2.30 -10.58 -10.30
CA GLN A 137 1.13 -11.45 -10.06
C GLN A 137 -0.21 -10.70 -10.11
N LEU A 138 -0.21 -9.39 -10.39
CA LEU A 138 -1.43 -8.58 -10.37
C LEU A 138 -2.36 -8.98 -11.51
N LYS A 139 -3.56 -9.42 -11.15
CA LYS A 139 -4.62 -9.87 -12.05
C LYS A 139 -5.77 -8.90 -12.11
N ASP A 140 -6.12 -8.31 -10.95
CA ASP A 140 -7.29 -7.45 -10.81
C ASP A 140 -6.88 -6.05 -10.31
N LEU A 141 -7.13 -5.04 -11.13
CA LEU A 141 -6.94 -3.63 -10.77
C LEU A 141 -8.26 -2.88 -10.96
N LYS A 142 -8.83 -2.41 -9.86
CA LYS A 142 -10.07 -1.62 -9.84
C LYS A 142 -9.83 -0.25 -9.22
N LEU A 143 -10.09 0.80 -10.00
CA LEU A 143 -9.90 2.20 -9.62
C LEU A 143 -11.20 2.97 -9.88
N CYS A 144 -12.01 3.19 -8.84
CA CYS A 144 -13.34 3.80 -9.01
C CYS A 144 -13.51 5.09 -8.20
N ASN A 145 -14.10 6.12 -8.81
CA ASN A 145 -14.44 7.40 -8.19
C ASN A 145 -13.24 8.07 -7.49
N LEU A 146 -12.15 8.23 -8.22
CA LEU A 146 -10.90 8.86 -7.77
C LEU A 146 -10.68 10.21 -8.49
N PRO A 147 -11.49 11.26 -8.21
CA PRO A 147 -11.57 12.46 -9.05
C PRO A 147 -10.28 13.27 -9.19
N ASN A 148 -9.31 13.10 -8.30
CA ASN A 148 -8.02 13.78 -8.31
C ASN A 148 -6.86 12.86 -8.74
N LEU A 149 -7.15 11.61 -9.15
CA LEU A 149 -6.10 10.71 -9.60
C LEU A 149 -5.57 11.20 -10.96
N GLU A 150 -4.31 11.61 -10.95
CA GLU A 150 -3.62 12.20 -12.09
C GLU A 150 -2.79 11.13 -12.85
N GLY A 151 -2.42 10.02 -12.19
CA GLY A 151 -1.68 8.92 -12.82
C GLY A 151 -1.52 7.70 -11.92
N PHE A 152 -0.96 6.62 -12.45
CA PHE A 152 -0.65 5.43 -11.63
C PHE A 152 0.61 5.64 -10.79
N CYS A 153 1.66 6.24 -11.37
CA CYS A 153 2.92 6.55 -10.72
C CYS A 153 3.52 7.79 -11.40
N PHE A 154 4.04 8.75 -10.63
CA PHE A 154 4.77 9.90 -11.20
C PHE A 154 6.28 9.63 -11.25
N ARG A 155 6.97 10.34 -12.18
CA ARG A 155 8.41 10.20 -12.53
C ARG A 155 8.69 9.07 -13.52
N ASN A 156 9.95 8.92 -13.93
CA ASN A 156 10.43 8.03 -15.00
C ASN A 156 10.32 6.51 -14.66
N TYR A 157 9.42 6.11 -13.76
CA TYR A 157 9.18 4.70 -13.46
C TYR A 157 8.33 4.04 -14.54
N ASN A 158 8.83 2.94 -15.09
CA ASN A 158 8.07 2.07 -15.98
C ASN A 158 7.30 1.05 -15.15
N VAL A 159 5.98 1.19 -15.11
CA VAL A 159 5.11 0.25 -14.40
C VAL A 159 4.56 -0.78 -15.36
N ARG A 160 4.67 -2.07 -15.01
CA ARG A 160 4.20 -3.19 -15.82
C ARG A 160 3.33 -4.16 -15.04
N PHE A 161 2.36 -4.72 -15.75
CA PHE A 161 1.41 -5.70 -15.24
C PHE A 161 1.35 -6.92 -16.18
N PRO A 162 2.34 -7.84 -16.13
CA PRO A 162 2.46 -8.92 -17.12
C PRO A 162 1.26 -9.88 -17.18
N PHE A 163 0.45 -9.95 -16.10
CA PHE A 163 -0.66 -10.89 -15.96
C PHE A 163 -2.01 -10.23 -15.64
N LEU A 164 -2.16 -8.93 -15.93
CA LEU A 164 -3.40 -8.21 -15.66
C LEU A 164 -4.54 -8.76 -16.53
N THR A 165 -5.59 -9.29 -15.88
CA THR A 165 -6.77 -9.84 -16.55
C THR A 165 -7.97 -8.91 -16.48
N THR A 166 -8.13 -8.22 -15.36
CA THR A 166 -9.26 -7.34 -15.09
C THR A 166 -8.74 -5.94 -14.77
N TYR A 167 -9.14 -4.97 -15.60
CA TYR A 167 -8.94 -3.56 -15.34
C TYR A 167 -10.29 -2.85 -15.36
N GLU A 168 -10.70 -2.31 -14.22
CA GLU A 168 -11.93 -1.52 -14.11
C GLU A 168 -11.58 -0.11 -13.64
N GLN A 169 -11.96 0.88 -14.45
CA GLN A 169 -11.84 2.28 -14.09
C GLN A 169 -13.19 2.97 -14.32
N VAL A 170 -13.80 3.50 -13.25
CA VAL A 170 -15.16 4.07 -13.29
C VAL A 170 -15.21 5.41 -12.57
N GLY A 171 -15.77 6.43 -13.21
CA GLY A 171 -15.70 7.83 -12.74
C GLY A 171 -14.49 8.56 -13.31
N ARG A 172 -14.32 9.86 -13.02
CA ARG A 172 -13.15 10.60 -13.55
C ARG A 172 -11.86 10.15 -12.84
N ALA A 173 -10.94 9.63 -13.65
CA ALA A 173 -9.50 9.85 -13.61
C ALA A 173 -8.97 9.57 -15.02
N ILE A 174 -8.44 10.61 -15.68
CA ILE A 174 -8.04 10.74 -17.10
C ILE A 174 -9.17 10.59 -18.12
#